data_AF-A0A3D6AGF8-F1
#
_entry.id   AF-A0A3D6AGF8-F1
#
_cell.length_a   1.000
_cell.length_b   1.000
_cell.length_c   1.000
_cell.angle_alpha   90.00
_cell.angle_beta   90.00
_cell.angle_gamma   90.00
#
_symmetry.space_group_name_H-M   'P 1'
#
loop_
_entity.id
_entity.type
_entity.pdbx_description
1 polymer ?
#
loop_
_entity_poly.entity_id
_entity_poly.type
_entity_poly.pdbx_seq_one_letter_code
_entity_poly.pdbx_strand_id
1 'polypeptide(L)'
;MENVDGICLPDERAGVDACLGYEDSSVSDSAVLTANAAQVRNAVAMLGIDPAKFERYAVRRWGRKWHLQTDGWRQALDEMERYRNDPEGLIDKIDTYLRLEGRTF
;
A
#
# COMPACT_ATOMS: atom_id res chain seq x y z
N MET A 1 -16.46 53.29 -36.69
CA MET A 1 -17.18 52.11 -36.16
C MET A 1 -16.28 50.93 -36.46
N GLU A 2 -15.25 50.73 -35.63
CA GLU A 2 -14.25 49.67 -35.81
C GLU A 2 -14.04 49.03 -34.45
N ASN A 3 -14.88 48.04 -34.20
CA ASN A 3 -14.72 47.03 -33.16
C ASN A 3 -14.79 45.72 -33.94
N VAL A 4 -13.65 45.04 -34.11
CA VAL A 4 -13.62 43.59 -34.26
C VAL A 4 -12.39 43.09 -33.51
N ASP A 5 -12.72 42.31 -32.50
CA ASP A 5 -11.87 41.60 -31.56
C ASP A 5 -10.65 40.95 -32.21
N GLY A 6 -9.51 41.02 -31.51
CA GLY A 6 -8.33 40.24 -31.81
C GLY A 6 -8.66 38.75 -31.73
N ILE A 7 -8.93 38.17 -32.89
CA ILE A 7 -9.05 36.73 -33.07
C ILE A 7 -7.70 36.10 -32.74
N CYS A 8 -7.68 35.30 -31.67
CA CYS A 8 -6.70 34.24 -31.47
C CYS A 8 -6.64 33.36 -32.73
N LEU A 9 -5.54 33.43 -33.47
CA LEU A 9 -5.07 32.31 -34.27
C LEU A 9 -4.09 31.49 -33.40
N PRO A 10 -4.30 30.18 -33.21
CA PRO A 10 -3.25 29.32 -32.69
C PRO A 10 -2.20 29.09 -33.79
N ASP A 11 -0.99 29.61 -33.61
CA ASP A 11 0.16 29.26 -34.44
C ASP A 11 0.82 27.99 -33.89
N GLU A 12 0.87 26.94 -34.72
CA GLU A 12 1.23 25.55 -34.44
C GLU A 12 2.72 25.29 -34.08
N ARG A 13 3.46 26.23 -33.47
CA ARG A 13 4.90 26.03 -33.24
C ARG A 13 5.44 26.60 -31.93
N ALA A 14 4.93 26.12 -30.80
CA ALA A 14 5.69 26.10 -29.55
C ALA A 14 5.34 24.83 -28.77
N GLY A 15 6.35 24.03 -28.48
CA GLY A 15 6.22 22.74 -27.83
C GLY A 15 5.53 22.85 -26.47
N VAL A 16 4.67 21.86 -26.24
CA VAL A 16 4.24 21.28 -24.97
C VAL A 16 4.39 22.17 -23.73
N ASP A 17 3.24 22.59 -23.20
CA ASP A 17 2.97 22.78 -21.77
C ASP A 17 4.20 22.91 -20.86
N ALA A 18 4.69 24.15 -20.70
CA ALA A 18 5.60 24.52 -19.61
C ALA A 18 4.85 24.67 -18.27
N CYS A 19 3.80 23.87 -18.05
CA CYS A 19 3.26 23.54 -16.76
C CYS A 19 3.66 22.10 -16.41
N LEU A 20 4.97 21.80 -16.46
CA LEU A 20 5.47 20.60 -15.79
C LEU A 20 5.26 20.81 -14.30
N GLY A 21 4.16 20.24 -13.82
CA GLY A 21 3.91 20.05 -12.41
C GLY A 21 5.18 19.51 -11.79
N TYR A 22 5.61 20.16 -10.72
CA TYR A 22 6.40 19.49 -9.70
C TYR A 22 5.52 18.32 -9.24
N GLU A 23 5.69 17.16 -9.88
CA GLU A 23 5.09 15.92 -9.41
C GLU A 23 5.60 15.78 -7.99
N ASP A 24 4.69 16.00 -7.05
CA ASP A 24 4.94 15.85 -5.64
C ASP A 24 5.40 14.41 -5.43
N SER A 25 6.72 14.22 -5.32
CA SER A 25 7.33 12.90 -5.10
C SER A 25 6.79 12.20 -3.84
N SER A 26 6.06 12.89 -2.97
CA SER A 26 5.45 12.33 -1.76
C SER A 26 4.13 11.59 -2.05
N VAL A 27 3.34 12.01 -3.05
CA VAL A 27 2.11 11.30 -3.45
C VAL A 27 2.45 9.91 -3.99
N SER A 28 3.57 9.77 -4.69
CA SER A 28 4.06 8.49 -5.22
C SER A 28 4.48 7.51 -4.12
N ASP A 29 5.14 8.00 -3.07
CA ASP A 29 5.58 7.14 -1.96
C ASP A 29 4.35 6.61 -1.19
N SER A 30 3.40 7.48 -0.85
CA SER A 30 2.17 7.08 -0.14
C SER A 30 1.28 6.13 -0.95
N ALA A 31 1.19 6.34 -2.28
CA ALA A 31 0.42 5.45 -3.15
C ALA A 31 1.04 4.05 -3.23
N VAL A 32 2.37 3.96 -3.34
CA VAL A 32 3.11 2.68 -3.36
C VAL A 32 2.96 1.94 -2.03
N LEU A 33 3.06 2.64 -0.90
CA LEU A 33 2.88 2.01 0.42
C LEU A 33 1.45 1.49 0.62
N THR A 34 0.46 2.21 0.11
CA THR A 34 -0.96 1.78 0.14
C THR A 34 -1.19 0.56 -0.74
N ALA A 35 -0.56 0.51 -1.92
CA ALA A 35 -0.62 -0.63 -2.83
C ALA A 35 0.03 -1.88 -2.21
N ASN A 36 1.19 -1.75 -1.56
CA ASN A 36 1.86 -2.86 -0.88
C ASN A 36 0.99 -3.42 0.26
N ALA A 37 0.39 -2.54 1.07
CA ALA A 37 -0.54 -2.95 2.11
C ALA A 37 -1.77 -3.68 1.54
N ALA A 38 -2.30 -3.21 0.42
CA ALA A 38 -3.43 -3.84 -0.26
C ALA A 38 -3.05 -5.22 -0.84
N GLN A 39 -1.86 -5.37 -1.41
CA GLN A 39 -1.36 -6.66 -1.90
C GLN A 39 -1.31 -7.70 -0.77
N VAL A 40 -0.75 -7.30 0.37
CA VAL A 40 -0.66 -8.16 1.56
C VAL A 40 -2.05 -8.55 2.07
N ARG A 41 -3.01 -7.60 2.11
CA ARG A 41 -4.41 -7.87 2.49
C ARG A 41 -5.12 -8.83 1.53
N ASN A 42 -4.87 -8.74 0.23
CA ASN A 42 -5.44 -9.68 -0.74
C ASN A 42 -4.83 -11.08 -0.58
N ALA A 43 -3.53 -11.16 -0.35
CA ALA A 43 -2.85 -12.44 -0.15
C ALA A 43 -3.37 -13.19 1.09
N VAL A 44 -3.61 -12.50 2.21
CA VAL A 44 -4.21 -13.14 3.41
C VAL A 44 -5.64 -13.58 3.19
N ALA A 45 -6.43 -12.79 2.46
CA ALA A 45 -7.80 -13.16 2.13
C ALA A 45 -7.84 -14.45 1.28
N MET A 46 -6.90 -14.61 0.35
CA MET A 46 -6.75 -15.83 -0.46
C MET A 46 -6.37 -17.07 0.39
N LEU A 47 -5.68 -16.86 1.52
CA LEU A 47 -5.34 -17.91 2.48
C LEU A 47 -6.47 -18.17 3.50
N GLY A 48 -7.61 -17.48 3.40
CA GLY A 48 -8.72 -17.60 4.34
C GLY A 48 -8.50 -16.89 5.68
N ILE A 49 -7.49 -16.03 5.77
CA ILE A 49 -7.18 -15.25 6.98
C ILE A 49 -7.90 -13.91 6.91
N ASP A 50 -8.59 -13.54 7.98
CA ASP A 50 -9.20 -12.21 8.13
C ASP A 50 -8.11 -11.11 8.05
N PRO A 51 -8.18 -10.18 7.07
CA PRO A 51 -7.21 -9.10 6.95
C PRO A 51 -7.09 -8.24 8.20
N ALA A 52 -8.17 -8.05 8.97
CA ALA A 52 -8.12 -7.28 10.22
C ALA A 52 -7.35 -8.01 11.33
N LYS A 53 -7.51 -9.34 11.38
CA LYS A 53 -6.74 -10.22 12.28
C LYS A 53 -5.26 -10.19 11.91
N PHE A 54 -4.95 -10.27 10.62
CA PHE A 54 -3.57 -10.18 10.14
C PHE A 54 -2.94 -8.81 10.42
N GLU A 55 -3.69 -7.71 10.26
CA GLU A 55 -3.20 -6.35 10.57
C GLU A 55 -2.73 -6.25 12.03
N ARG A 56 -3.53 -6.76 12.98
CA ARG A 56 -3.15 -6.79 14.40
C ARG A 56 -1.87 -7.59 14.65
N TYR A 57 -1.76 -8.74 13.98
CA TYR A 57 -0.55 -9.57 14.05
C TYR A 57 0.67 -8.84 13.48
N ALA A 58 0.53 -8.21 12.31
CA ALA A 58 1.59 -7.48 11.63
C ALA A 58 2.07 -6.26 12.44
N VAL A 59 1.13 -5.51 13.02
CA VAL A 59 1.43 -4.41 13.94
C VAL A 59 2.26 -4.88 15.13
N ARG A 60 2.00 -6.08 15.67
CA ARG A 60 2.72 -6.61 16.83
C ARG A 60 4.09 -7.19 16.46
N ARG A 61 4.19 -7.84 15.30
CA ARG A 61 5.41 -8.51 14.84
C ARG A 61 6.42 -7.54 14.23
N TRP A 62 5.95 -6.56 13.45
CA TRP A 62 6.79 -5.64 12.68
C TRP A 62 6.54 -4.16 13.00
N GLY A 63 5.57 -3.85 13.86
CA GLY A 63 5.25 -2.48 14.30
C GLY A 63 4.10 -1.83 13.52
N ARG A 64 3.54 -0.74 14.07
CA ARG A 64 2.39 0.00 13.50
C ARG A 64 2.60 0.51 12.08
N LYS A 65 3.85 0.65 11.64
CA LYS A 65 4.25 1.16 10.32
C LYS A 65 4.84 0.06 9.42
N TRP A 66 4.48 -1.21 9.65
CA TRP A 66 5.01 -2.33 8.87
C TRP A 66 4.74 -2.18 7.35
N HIS A 67 3.60 -1.62 6.98
CA HIS A 67 3.24 -1.37 5.57
C HIS A 67 3.96 -0.16 4.95
N LEU A 68 4.51 0.75 5.77
CA LEU A 68 5.27 1.92 5.32
C LEU A 68 6.77 1.62 5.18
N GLN A 69 7.26 0.56 5.83
CA GLN A 69 8.66 0.17 5.79
C GLN A 69 8.86 -0.91 4.74
N THR A 70 9.86 -0.71 3.87
CA THR A 70 10.23 -1.66 2.81
C THR A 70 10.42 -3.09 3.33
N ASP A 71 11.05 -3.24 4.49
CA ASP A 71 11.31 -4.54 5.09
C ASP A 71 10.04 -5.16 5.70
N GLY A 72 9.12 -4.34 6.22
CA GLY A 72 7.92 -4.82 6.90
C GLY A 72 6.94 -5.51 5.96
N TRP A 73 6.59 -4.87 4.83
CA TRP A 73 5.67 -5.48 3.86
C TRP A 73 6.30 -6.66 3.11
N ARG A 74 7.62 -6.63 2.85
CA ARG A 74 8.33 -7.77 2.24
C ARG A 74 8.36 -8.97 3.17
N GLN A 75 8.64 -8.77 4.45
CA GLN A 75 8.60 -9.85 5.44
C GLN A 75 7.19 -10.40 5.64
N ALA A 76 6.16 -9.55 5.56
CA ALA A 76 4.76 -10.01 5.59
C ALA A 76 4.41 -10.90 4.39
N LEU A 77 4.87 -10.55 3.19
CA LEU A 77 4.69 -11.39 1.99
C LEU A 77 5.51 -12.68 2.05
N ASP A 78 6.77 -12.62 2.50
CA ASP A 78 7.61 -13.81 2.67
C ASP A 78 6.99 -14.80 3.66
N GLU A 79 6.41 -14.28 4.75
CA GLU A 79 5.65 -15.10 5.70
C GLU A 79 4.46 -15.78 5.00
N MET A 80 3.68 -15.07 4.17
CA MET A 80 2.56 -15.68 3.43
C MET A 80 3.03 -16.76 2.46
N GLU A 81 4.11 -16.49 1.73
CA GLU A 81 4.68 -17.45 0.78
C GLU A 81 5.18 -18.71 1.49
N ARG A 82 5.79 -18.56 2.67
CA ARG A 82 6.23 -19.69 3.50
C ARG A 82 5.08 -20.61 3.90
N TYR A 83 3.92 -20.05 4.21
CA TYR A 83 2.74 -20.79 4.65
C TYR A 83 1.72 -21.06 3.54
N ARG A 84 2.07 -20.83 2.26
CA ARG A 84 1.15 -21.07 1.13
C ARG A 84 0.62 -22.51 1.05
N ASN A 85 1.40 -23.48 1.55
CA ASN A 85 1.06 -24.90 1.56
C ASN A 85 0.48 -25.36 2.91
N ASP A 86 0.48 -24.48 3.92
CA ASP A 86 -0.02 -24.74 5.27
C ASP A 86 -0.74 -23.49 5.84
N PRO A 87 -1.88 -23.10 5.24
CA PRO A 87 -2.63 -21.94 5.69
C PRO A 87 -3.19 -22.13 7.12
N GLU A 88 -3.52 -23.37 7.50
CA GLU A 88 -4.01 -23.70 8.84
C GLU A 88 -2.93 -23.46 9.91
N GLY A 89 -1.68 -23.84 9.66
CA GLY A 89 -0.56 -23.56 10.55
C GLY A 89 -0.27 -22.05 10.69
N LEU A 90 -0.50 -21.25 9.65
CA LEU A 90 -0.40 -19.80 9.76
C LEU A 90 -1.53 -19.20 10.61
N ILE A 91 -2.77 -19.68 10.43
CA ILE A 91 -3.92 -19.25 11.22
C ILE A 91 -3.68 -19.54 12.71
N ASP A 92 -3.28 -20.77 13.05
CA ASP A 92 -3.02 -21.16 14.44
C ASP A 92 -1.90 -20.32 15.08
N LYS A 93 -0.83 -20.05 14.33
CA LYS A 93 0.26 -19.17 14.75
C LYS A 93 -0.23 -17.76 15.04
N ILE A 94 -1.01 -17.17 14.14
CA ILE A 94 -1.59 -15.82 14.31
C ILE A 94 -2.50 -15.80 15.54
N ASP A 95 -3.40 -16.77 15.67
CA ASP A 95 -4.31 -16.89 16.81
C ASP A 95 -3.55 -17.00 18.13
N THR A 96 -2.52 -17.85 18.19
CA THR A 96 -1.67 -18.00 19.36
C THR A 96 -0.96 -16.70 19.70
N TYR A 97 -0.39 -16.01 18.72
CA TYR A 97 0.32 -14.74 18.93
C TYR A 97 -0.60 -13.64 19.44
N LEU A 98 -1.83 -13.57 18.93
CA LEU A 98 -2.85 -12.60 19.36
C LEU A 98 -3.48 -12.96 20.71
N ARG A 99 -3.56 -14.25 21.08
CA ARG A 99 -4.00 -14.67 22.42
C ARG A 99 -2.96 -14.32 23.48
N LEU A 100 -1.68 -14.46 23.16
CA LEU A 100 -0.58 -14.07 24.05
C LEU A 100 -0.53 -12.55 24.29
N GLU A 101 -1.08 -11.73 23.39
CA GLU A 101 -1.22 -10.28 23.60
C GLU A 101 -2.13 -9.93 24.78
N GLY A 102 -3.22 -10.66 25.00
CA GLY A 102 -4.14 -10.45 26.13
C GLY A 102 -3.57 -10.92 27.47
N ARG A 103 -2.40 -11.56 27.46
CA ARG A 103 -1.72 -12.10 28.64
C ARG A 103 -0.57 -11.18 29.03
N THR A 104 -0.87 -9.92 29.31
CA THR A 104 0.04 -9.06 30.08
C THR A 104 0.18 -9.66 31.48
N PHE A 105 1.40 -10.04 31.86
CA PHE A 105 1.77 -10.41 33.23
C PHE A 105 1.77 -9.17 34.13
#